data_AF-A0A151JW72-F1
#
_entry.id   AF-A0A151JW72-F1
#
_cell.length_a   1.000
_cell.length_b   1.000
_cell.length_c   1.000
_cell.angle_alpha   90.00
_cell.angle_beta   90.00
_cell.angle_gamma   90.00
#
_symmetry.space_group_name_H-M   'P 1'
#
loop_
_entity.id
_entity.type
_entity.pdbx_description
1 polymer ?
#
loop_
_entity_poly.entity_id
_entity_poly.type
_entity_poly.pdbx_seq_one_letter_code
_entity_poly.pdbx_strand_id
1 'polypeptide(L)' 'MEQRALIKFNAKLGKSASETFRLMQQVYGNQCLGRTVFEWHKRFLEGRETLVSK' A
#
# COMPACT_ATOMS: atom_id res chain seq x y z
N MET A 1 -6.89 -8.28 -2.38
CA MET A 1 -6.33 -8.47 -1.01
C MET A 1 -4.81 -8.58 -1.04
N GLU A 2 -4.23 -9.32 -1.98
CA GLU A 2 -2.78 -9.50 -2.14
C GLU A 2 -1.98 -8.19 -2.26
N GLN A 3 -2.39 -7.28 -3.15
CA GLN A 3 -1.76 -5.95 -3.28
C GLN A 3 -1.72 -5.16 -1.97
N ARG A 4 -2.80 -5.22 -1.16
CA ARG A 4 -2.86 -4.55 0.15
C ARG A 4 -1.93 -5.19 1.17
N ALA A 5 -1.74 -6.51 1.13
CA ALA A 5 -0.75 -7.19 1.95
C ALA A 5 0.68 -6.76 1.59
N LEU A 6 0.99 -6.61 0.28
CA LEU A 6 2.31 -6.13 -0.15
C LEU A 6 2.56 -4.68 0.24
N ILE A 7 1.54 -3.82 0.14
CA ILE A 7 1.63 -2.42 0.63
C ILE A 7 1.88 -2.39 2.15
N LYS A 8 1.15 -3.22 2.92
CA LYS A 8 1.34 -3.34 4.38
C LYS A 8 2.76 -3.80 4.73
N PHE A 9 3.28 -4.79 4.00
CA PHE A 9 4.62 -5.31 4.20
C PHE A 9 5.68 -4.22 3.97
N ASN A 10 5.61 -3.50 2.85
CA ASN A 10 6.56 -2.43 2.54
C ASN A 10 6.48 -1.26 3.54
N ALA A 11 5.27 -0.89 3.99
CA ALA A 11 5.10 0.10 5.05
C ALA A 11 5.77 -0.33 6.37
N LYS A 12 5.62 -1.60 6.76
CA LYS A 12 6.29 -2.17 7.95
C LYS A 12 7.81 -2.26 7.81
N LEU A 13 8.32 -2.39 6.59
CA LEU A 13 9.76 -2.30 6.29
C LEU A 13 10.30 -0.86 6.32
N GLY A 14 9.46 0.15 6.57
CA GLY A 14 9.88 1.55 6.63
C GLY A 14 10.12 2.19 5.26
N LYS A 15 9.66 1.55 4.17
CA LYS A 15 9.72 2.17 2.83
C LYS A 15 8.80 3.37 2.76
N SER A 16 9.16 4.32 1.90
CA SER A 16 8.26 5.42 1.57
C SER A 16 7.08 4.94 0.71
N ALA A 17 6.01 5.73 0.69
CA ALA A 17 4.86 5.45 -0.17
C ALA A 17 5.24 5.44 -1.66
N SER A 18 6.19 6.28 -2.07
CA SER A 18 6.69 6.35 -3.44
C SER A 18 7.51 5.11 -3.84
N GLU A 19 8.39 4.62 -2.95
CA GLU A 19 9.09 3.35 -3.18
C GLU A 19 8.11 2.18 -3.26
N THR A 20 7.14 2.14 -2.35
CA THR A 20 6.09 1.12 -2.37
C THR A 20 5.33 1.19 -3.69
N PHE A 21 4.95 2.37 -4.18
CA PHE A 21 4.27 2.52 -5.46
C PHE A 21 5.09 2.00 -6.64
N ARG A 22 6.40 2.29 -6.70
CA ARG A 22 7.29 1.76 -7.75
C ARG A 22 7.37 0.23 -7.71
N LEU A 23 7.50 -0.36 -6.53
CA LEU A 23 7.50 -1.83 -6.36
C LEU A 23 6.17 -2.44 -6.78
N MET A 24 5.05 -1.81 -6.43
CA MET A 24 3.71 -2.23 -6.85
C MET A 24 3.56 -2.17 -8.37
N GLN A 25 4.09 -1.13 -9.03
CA GLN A 25 4.10 -1.05 -10.49
C GLN A 25 4.97 -2.14 -11.14
N GLN A 26 6.10 -2.50 -10.53
CA GLN A 26 6.96 -3.57 -11.04
C GLN A 26 6.29 -4.96 -10.95
N VAL A 27 5.56 -5.23 -9.87
CA VAL A 27 4.91 -6.54 -9.66
C VAL A 27 3.60 -6.66 -10.44
N TYR A 28 2.77 -5.60 -10.45
CA TYR A 28 1.40 -5.67 -10.95
C TYR A 28 1.19 -4.94 -12.29
N GLY A 29 2.15 -4.11 -12.74
CA GLY A 29 2.03 -3.34 -13.97
C GLY A 29 0.72 -2.56 -14.06
N ASN A 30 -0.06 -2.84 -15.11
CA ASN A 30 -1.35 -2.21 -15.36
C ASN A 30 -2.44 -2.59 -14.34
N GLN A 31 -2.25 -3.66 -13.57
CA GLN A 31 -3.18 -4.08 -12.51
C GLN A 31 -2.89 -3.41 -11.16
N CYS A 32 -1.87 -2.56 -11.08
CA CYS A 32 -1.53 -1.84 -9.86
C CYS A 32 -2.70 -0.94 -9.39
N LEU A 33 -2.97 -0.92 -8.09
CA LEU A 33 -4.00 -0.07 -7.45
C LEU A 33 -3.82 1.45 -7.66
N GLY A 34 -2.75 1.89 -8.32
CA GLY A 34 -2.58 3.29 -8.68
C GLY A 34 -2.46 4.19 -7.44
N ARG A 35 -3.24 5.29 -7.42
CA ARG A 35 -3.25 6.26 -6.31
C ARG A 35 -3.67 5.65 -4.97
N THR A 36 -4.45 4.58 -4.97
CA THR A 36 -4.91 3.93 -3.72
C THR A 36 -3.75 3.30 -2.93
N VAL A 37 -2.58 3.08 -3.56
CA VAL A 37 -1.36 2.62 -2.86
C VAL A 37 -0.97 3.59 -1.74
N PHE A 38 -1.00 4.90 -2.02
CA PHE A 38 -0.61 5.93 -1.05
C PHE A 38 -1.58 5.99 0.14
N GLU A 39 -2.87 5.83 -0.12
CA GLU A 39 -3.89 5.81 0.93
C GLU A 39 -3.73 4.59 1.84
N TRP A 40 -3.54 3.40 1.26
CA TRP A 40 -3.27 2.18 2.04
C TRP A 40 -1.97 2.31 2.83
N HIS A 41 -0.90 2.82 2.22
CA HIS A 41 0.38 3.00 2.88
C HIS A 41 0.27 3.90 4.11
N LYS A 42 -0.39 5.07 3.97
CA LYS A 42 -0.63 5.99 5.09
C LYS A 42 -1.42 5.31 6.21
N ARG A 43 -2.51 4.62 5.86
CA ARG A 43 -3.35 3.92 6.85
C ARG A 43 -2.57 2.84 7.61
N PHE A 44 -1.71 2.08 6.94
CA PHE A 44 -0.90 1.07 7.61
C PHE A 44 0.12 1.66 8.58
N LEU A 45 0.72 2.81 8.26
CA LEU A 45 1.59 3.53 9.21
C LEU A 45 0.83 4.03 10.44
N GLU A 46 -0.45 4.36 10.28
CA GLU A 46 -1.35 4.79 11.36
C GLU A 46 -2.00 3.61 12.10
N GLY A 47 -1.63 2.36 11.80
CA GLY A 47 -2.22 1.16 12.41
C GLY A 47 -3.68 0.89 12.02
N ARG A 48 -4.19 1.54 10.97
CA ARG A 48 -5.57 1.39 10.49
C ARG A 48 -5.66 0.31 9.43
N GLU A 49 -6.25 -0.83 9.77
CA GLU A 49 -6.30 -2.00 8.89
C GLU A 49 -7.63 -2.19 8.14
N THR A 50 -8.68 -1.44 8.48
CA THR A 50 -10.02 -1.58 7.90
C THR A 50 -10.58 -0.27 7.35
N LEU A 51 -11.51 -0.38 6.40
CA LEU A 51 -12.40 0.70 5.96
C LEU A 51 -13.66 0.66 6.82
N VAL A 52 -13.55 0.90 8.13
CA VAL A 52 -14.76 1.12 8.94
C VAL A 52 -14.77 2.58 9.32
N SER A 53 -15.54 3.37 8.58
CA SER A 53 -16.14 4.57 9.14
C SER A 53 -17.16 4.10 10.17
N LYS A 54 -17.07 4.59 11.41
CA LYS A 54 -18.30 4.73 12.21
C LYS A 54 -19.18 5.78 11.56
#